data_AF-A0A7L3JDK7-F1
#
_entry.id   AF-A0A7L3JDK7-F1
#
_cell.length_a   1.000
_cell.length_b   1.000
_cell.length_c   1.000
_cell.angle_alpha   90.00
_cell.angle_beta   90.00
_cell.angle_gamma   90.00
#
_symmetry.space_group_name_H-M   'P 1'
#
loop_
_entity.id
_entity.type
_entity.pdbx_description
1 polymer ?
#
loop_
_entity_poly.entity_id
_entity_poly.type
_entity_poly.pdbx_seq_one_letter_code
_entity_poly.pdbx_strand_id
1 'polypeptide(L)'
;IEPSSWSGSESPAEDIERMSDSADKPIDNDAEGVWSPDIEQSFQEALAIYPPCGRRKIILSDEGKMYGRNELIARYIKLRTGKTRTRKQVSSHIQVLARRKSRDFHSKLKDQTAKDKALQHMAAMSSAQIVSATAIHNKLGLPGIPRPTFPGAPGFWPGMIQTGQPGSSQDVKPFVQQAYPIQPSVTAPISGFEPTSAPAPSVPAWQGRSIGTTKLRLVEFSAFLEQQRDPESYNKHLFVHIGHANHSYSDPLLESVDIRQIYDKFPEKKGGLKELFGKGPQNAFFLVKFWADLNCNIQDDTGAFYGVTSQYESSENMTITCSTKVCSFGKQVVEKVETEYARFENGRFVYRINRSPMCEYMINFIHKLKHLPEKYMMNSVLENFTILLVVTNRDTQETLLCMACVFEVSNSEHGAQHHIYRLVKD
;
A
#
# COMPACT_ATOMS: atom_id res chain seq x y z
N ILE A 1 95.12 -14.56 -8.96
CA ILE A 1 95.57 -13.84 -10.17
C ILE A 1 94.78 -12.53 -10.20
N GLU A 2 95.37 -11.47 -9.65
CA GLU A 2 95.05 -10.09 -10.04
C GLU A 2 95.86 -9.73 -11.31
N PRO A 3 95.72 -8.56 -11.96
CA PRO A 3 94.75 -7.45 -11.82
C PRO A 3 94.15 -7.05 -13.21
N SER A 4 93.29 -6.05 -13.38
CA SER A 4 93.73 -4.68 -13.68
C SER A 4 92.55 -3.71 -13.82
N SER A 5 92.56 -2.73 -12.93
CA SER A 5 91.92 -1.42 -12.96
C SER A 5 92.59 -0.51 -13.98
N TRP A 6 91.85 0.40 -14.61
CA TRP A 6 92.40 1.67 -15.12
C TRP A 6 91.41 2.81 -14.80
N SER A 7 91.93 3.82 -14.11
CA SER A 7 91.28 5.06 -13.70
C SER A 7 91.85 6.23 -14.51
N GLY A 8 91.04 7.27 -14.72
CA GLY A 8 91.44 8.63 -15.12
C GLY A 8 90.17 9.49 -15.12
N SER A 9 89.82 10.18 -14.04
CA SER A 9 90.33 11.47 -13.54
C SER A 9 89.90 12.68 -14.39
N GLU A 10 89.12 13.55 -13.74
CA GLU A 10 89.05 15.02 -13.80
C GLU A 10 87.63 15.61 -13.93
N SER A 11 87.31 16.52 -13.02
CA SER A 11 86.16 17.46 -12.96
C SER A 11 86.75 18.89 -12.95
N PRO A 12 86.01 20.02 -12.73
CA PRO A 12 84.57 20.31 -12.72
C PRO A 12 84.21 21.66 -13.42
N ALA A 13 82.99 22.17 -13.18
CA ALA A 13 82.48 23.54 -13.37
C ALA A 13 81.81 23.81 -14.75
N GLU A 14 80.69 24.52 -14.86
CA GLU A 14 80.15 25.62 -14.05
C GLU A 14 78.61 25.59 -13.95
N ASP A 15 78.13 26.01 -12.78
CA ASP A 15 76.77 26.46 -12.48
C ASP A 15 76.33 27.63 -13.37
N ILE A 16 75.09 27.60 -13.86
CA ILE A 16 74.25 28.79 -13.89
C ILE A 16 72.92 28.48 -13.20
N GLU A 17 72.79 29.13 -12.05
CA GLU A 17 71.66 29.21 -11.15
C GLU A 17 70.35 29.73 -11.79
N ARG A 18 69.30 29.53 -10.97
CA ARG A 18 68.09 30.34 -10.76
C ARG A 18 66.91 30.06 -11.67
N MET A 19 65.68 30.03 -11.17
CA MET A 19 65.07 29.88 -9.84
C MET A 19 63.59 30.17 -10.09
N SER A 20 62.75 29.74 -9.16
CA SER A 20 61.42 30.24 -8.86
C SER A 20 60.27 29.87 -9.81
N ASP A 21 59.08 29.59 -9.33
CA ASP A 21 58.58 29.11 -8.03
C ASP A 21 57.09 28.84 -8.25
N SER A 22 56.54 27.90 -7.47
CA SER A 22 55.19 27.87 -6.92
C SER A 22 53.98 28.02 -7.88
N ALA A 23 53.24 26.94 -8.15
CA ALA A 23 52.23 26.31 -7.28
C ALA A 23 50.81 26.77 -7.65
N ASP A 24 50.01 25.87 -8.24
CA ASP A 24 48.70 25.45 -7.69
C ASP A 24 48.01 24.41 -8.59
N LYS A 25 47.37 23.40 -7.95
CA LYS A 25 46.71 22.23 -8.56
C LYS A 25 45.38 22.61 -9.26
N PRO A 26 44.85 21.78 -10.19
CA PRO A 26 43.86 20.79 -9.75
C PRO A 26 43.97 19.42 -10.46
N ILE A 27 43.26 18.49 -9.83
CA ILE A 27 43.04 17.08 -10.15
C ILE A 27 42.28 16.92 -11.50
N ASP A 28 42.43 15.73 -12.08
CA ASP A 28 41.78 15.18 -13.29
C ASP A 28 42.33 15.62 -14.65
N ASN A 29 43.27 14.82 -15.19
CA ASN A 29 43.38 14.68 -16.64
C ASN A 29 43.94 13.31 -17.07
N ASP A 30 43.13 12.26 -16.91
CA ASP A 30 43.34 10.95 -17.55
C ASP A 30 43.00 10.99 -19.07
N ALA A 31 42.87 12.17 -19.67
CA ALA A 31 42.29 12.38 -21.00
C ALA A 31 43.29 12.74 -22.12
N GLU A 32 44.50 12.18 -22.10
CA GLU A 32 45.23 11.88 -23.35
C GLU A 32 45.22 10.37 -23.66
N GLY A 33 44.08 9.73 -23.37
CA GLY A 33 43.79 8.38 -23.82
C GLY A 33 43.65 8.30 -25.34
N VAL A 34 43.88 7.11 -25.88
CA VAL A 34 43.73 6.74 -27.31
C VAL A 34 42.37 7.16 -27.91
N TRP A 35 41.36 7.52 -27.12
CA TRP A 35 40.04 7.98 -27.56
C TRP A 35 39.68 9.35 -26.95
N SER A 36 40.34 10.41 -27.41
CA SER A 36 39.99 11.78 -27.03
C SER A 36 38.58 12.17 -27.55
N PRO A 37 37.90 13.15 -26.95
CA PRO A 37 36.50 13.48 -27.29
C PRO A 37 36.24 13.75 -28.78
N ASP A 38 37.18 14.42 -29.45
CA ASP A 38 37.18 14.69 -30.90
C ASP A 38 37.25 13.40 -31.75
N ILE A 39 38.02 12.42 -31.29
CA ILE A 39 38.16 11.10 -31.93
C ILE A 39 36.93 10.24 -31.66
N GLU A 40 36.40 10.26 -30.43
CA GLU A 40 35.18 9.54 -30.07
C GLU A 40 33.99 10.03 -30.89
N GLN A 41 33.84 11.35 -31.05
CA GLN A 41 32.81 11.94 -31.90
C GLN A 41 32.95 11.47 -33.36
N SER A 42 34.16 11.56 -33.92
CA SER A 42 34.43 11.11 -35.30
C SER A 42 34.22 9.60 -35.47
N PHE A 43 34.47 8.81 -34.43
CA PHE A 43 34.20 7.38 -34.40
C PHE A 43 32.70 7.06 -34.40
N GLN A 44 31.88 7.77 -33.60
CA GLN A 44 30.43 7.59 -33.58
C GLN A 44 29.79 7.97 -34.91
N GLU A 45 30.22 9.07 -35.53
CA GLU A 45 29.77 9.45 -36.87
C GLU A 45 30.13 8.37 -37.91
N ALA A 46 31.36 7.84 -37.85
CA ALA A 46 31.79 6.76 -38.74
C ALA A 46 30.98 5.47 -38.54
N LEU A 47 30.52 5.17 -37.31
CA LEU A 47 29.65 4.01 -37.05
C LEU A 47 28.28 4.15 -37.72
N ALA A 48 27.76 5.37 -37.84
CA ALA A 48 26.50 5.66 -38.52
C ALA A 48 26.64 5.59 -40.05
N ILE A 49 27.76 6.08 -40.59
CA ILE A 49 28.06 6.05 -42.03
C ILE A 49 28.39 4.63 -42.52
N TYR A 50 29.04 3.83 -41.67
CA TYR A 50 29.40 2.45 -41.97
C TYR A 50 28.71 1.47 -40.99
N PRO A 51 27.43 1.12 -41.18
CA PRO A 51 26.71 0.14 -40.36
C PRO A 51 27.37 -1.25 -40.37
N PRO A 52 27.04 -2.15 -39.43
CA PRO A 52 27.57 -3.52 -39.41
C PRO A 52 27.06 -4.34 -40.61
N CYS A 53 27.81 -4.34 -41.71
CA CYS A 53 27.48 -5.06 -42.94
C CYS A 53 27.88 -6.56 -42.90
N GLY A 54 27.40 -7.34 -41.92
CA GLY A 54 27.52 -8.80 -41.89
C GLY A 54 28.79 -9.40 -42.54
N ARG A 55 28.62 -10.34 -43.49
CA ARG A 55 29.70 -10.98 -44.28
C ARG A 55 29.73 -10.46 -45.73
N ARG A 56 29.66 -9.15 -45.97
CA ARG A 56 29.90 -8.58 -47.33
C ARG A 56 30.81 -7.37 -47.22
N LYS A 57 31.94 -7.41 -47.96
CA LYS A 57 32.94 -6.33 -48.01
C LYS A 57 32.46 -5.23 -48.96
N ILE A 58 32.57 -3.97 -48.55
CA ILE A 58 32.30 -2.81 -49.40
C ILE A 58 33.57 -2.52 -50.21
N ILE A 59 33.44 -2.43 -51.53
CA ILE A 59 34.55 -2.12 -52.45
C ILE A 59 34.50 -0.61 -52.71
N LEU A 60 35.62 0.08 -52.50
CA LEU A 60 35.78 1.49 -52.89
C LEU A 60 36.62 1.52 -54.18
N SER A 61 36.07 2.15 -55.22
CA SER A 61 36.49 1.99 -56.62
C SER A 61 37.71 2.83 -57.03
N ASP A 62 38.30 3.64 -56.15
CA ASP A 62 39.24 4.68 -56.55
C ASP A 62 40.74 4.31 -56.47
N GLU A 63 41.12 3.19 -55.83
CA GLU A 63 42.55 2.79 -55.76
C GLU A 63 42.81 1.27 -55.82
N GLY A 64 41.81 0.44 -56.15
CA GLY A 64 41.98 -1.02 -56.28
C GLY A 64 42.28 -1.78 -54.97
N LYS A 65 42.32 -1.10 -53.81
CA LYS A 65 42.49 -1.71 -52.49
C LYS A 65 41.14 -2.00 -51.81
N MET A 66 40.94 -3.24 -51.37
CA MET A 66 39.78 -3.62 -50.56
C MET A 66 39.93 -3.15 -49.11
N TYR A 67 39.05 -2.28 -48.63
CA TYR A 67 39.01 -1.82 -47.24
C TYR A 67 37.85 -2.47 -46.46
N GLY A 68 38.13 -3.01 -45.28
CA GLY A 68 37.11 -3.48 -44.34
C GLY A 68 36.48 -2.34 -43.54
N ARG A 69 35.30 -2.59 -42.95
CA ARG A 69 34.55 -1.61 -42.13
C ARG A 69 35.41 -0.86 -41.11
N ASN A 70 36.24 -1.59 -40.37
CA ASN A 70 37.07 -0.99 -39.32
C ASN A 70 38.26 -0.19 -39.89
N GLU A 71 38.67 -0.45 -41.13
CA GLU A 71 39.66 0.34 -41.85
C GLU A 71 39.03 1.63 -42.40
N LEU A 72 37.78 1.58 -42.86
CA LEU A 72 37.02 2.75 -43.26
C LEU A 72 36.76 3.70 -42.08
N ILE A 73 36.39 3.16 -40.91
CA ILE A 73 36.22 3.95 -39.68
C ILE A 73 37.54 4.62 -39.27
N ALA A 74 38.66 3.88 -39.32
CA ALA A 74 39.99 4.43 -39.03
C ALA A 74 40.37 5.57 -40.00
N ARG A 75 40.09 5.41 -41.30
CA ARG A 75 40.34 6.43 -42.33
C ARG A 75 39.47 7.66 -42.11
N TYR A 76 38.20 7.48 -41.76
CA TYR A 76 37.28 8.58 -41.46
C TYR A 76 37.75 9.40 -40.26
N ILE A 77 38.16 8.73 -39.16
CA ILE A 77 38.75 9.41 -37.99
C ILE A 77 39.98 10.22 -38.38
N LYS A 78 40.89 9.63 -39.17
CA LYS A 78 42.10 10.33 -39.65
C LYS A 78 41.76 11.54 -40.51
N LEU A 79 40.78 11.42 -41.40
CA LEU A 79 40.34 12.51 -42.28
C LEU A 79 39.74 13.68 -41.49
N ARG A 80 38.97 13.38 -40.44
CA ARG A 80 38.22 14.39 -39.68
C ARG A 80 39.02 15.01 -38.53
N THR A 81 39.91 14.26 -37.90
CA THR A 81 40.67 14.72 -36.71
C THR A 81 42.16 14.93 -36.97
N GLY A 82 42.69 14.50 -38.12
CA GLY A 82 44.14 14.45 -38.39
C GLY A 82 44.89 13.36 -37.60
N LYS A 83 44.28 12.76 -36.58
CA LYS A 83 44.90 11.77 -35.69
C LYS A 83 44.72 10.36 -36.24
N THR A 84 45.80 9.58 -36.29
CA THR A 84 45.75 8.22 -36.84
C THR A 84 45.25 7.22 -35.79
N ARG A 85 44.26 6.40 -36.17
CA ARG A 85 43.83 5.22 -35.41
C ARG A 85 43.95 3.98 -36.28
N THR A 86 44.46 2.90 -35.71
CA THR A 86 44.63 1.64 -36.42
C THR A 86 43.33 0.86 -36.46
N ARG A 87 43.16 0.01 -37.49
CA ARG A 87 42.07 -0.97 -37.56
C ARG A 87 41.92 -1.79 -36.28
N LYS A 88 43.04 -2.18 -35.65
CA LYS A 88 43.06 -2.97 -34.41
C LYS A 88 42.50 -2.16 -33.23
N GLN A 89 42.89 -0.88 -33.10
CA GLN A 89 42.33 0.02 -32.08
C GLN A 89 40.83 0.20 -32.26
N VAL A 90 40.35 0.45 -33.48
CA VAL A 90 38.91 0.53 -33.81
C VAL A 90 38.18 -0.75 -33.45
N SER A 91 38.75 -1.92 -33.79
CA SER A 91 38.15 -3.22 -33.48
C SER A 91 38.06 -3.47 -31.96
N SER A 92 39.11 -3.13 -31.22
CA SER A 92 39.15 -3.23 -29.76
C SER A 92 38.07 -2.36 -29.12
N HIS A 93 37.93 -1.12 -29.57
CA HIS A 93 36.95 -0.18 -29.01
C HIS A 93 35.51 -0.61 -29.24
N ILE A 94 35.19 -1.10 -30.45
CA ILE A 94 33.88 -1.70 -30.75
C ILE A 94 33.58 -2.87 -29.80
N GLN A 95 34.57 -3.73 -29.55
CA GLN A 95 34.42 -4.86 -28.63
C GLN A 95 34.21 -4.40 -27.18
N VAL A 96 34.94 -3.38 -26.73
CA VAL A 96 34.75 -2.79 -25.39
C VAL A 96 33.35 -2.22 -25.25
N LEU A 97 32.86 -1.46 -26.23
CA LEU A 97 31.50 -0.91 -26.24
C LEU A 97 30.43 -2.01 -26.24
N ALA A 98 30.60 -3.07 -27.03
CA ALA A 98 29.71 -4.22 -27.04
C ALA A 98 29.68 -4.96 -25.69
N ARG A 99 30.85 -5.16 -25.07
CA ARG A 99 30.98 -5.76 -23.73
C ARG A 99 30.38 -4.87 -22.65
N ARG A 100 30.58 -3.56 -22.70
CA ARG A 100 29.99 -2.58 -21.77
C ARG A 100 28.46 -2.62 -21.88
N LYS A 101 27.91 -2.54 -23.11
CA LYS A 101 26.47 -2.65 -23.37
C LYS A 101 25.88 -3.98 -22.89
N SER A 102 26.59 -5.08 -23.10
CA SER A 102 26.18 -6.42 -22.62
C SER A 102 26.20 -6.49 -21.08
N ARG A 103 27.21 -5.92 -20.42
CA ARG A 103 27.30 -5.87 -18.95
C ARG A 103 26.26 -4.95 -18.33
N ASP A 104 25.93 -3.83 -18.98
CA ASP A 104 24.86 -2.92 -18.55
C ASP A 104 23.49 -3.57 -18.72
N PHE A 105 23.28 -4.35 -19.80
CA PHE A 105 22.07 -5.15 -19.97
C PHE A 105 21.97 -6.28 -18.92
N HIS A 106 23.07 -7.00 -18.67
CA HIS A 106 23.10 -8.08 -17.70
C HIS A 106 22.93 -7.60 -16.26
N SER A 107 23.50 -6.43 -15.91
CA SER A 107 23.29 -5.81 -14.59
C SER A 107 21.84 -5.33 -14.41
N LYS A 108 21.22 -4.72 -15.43
CA LYS A 108 19.79 -4.39 -15.42
C LYS A 108 18.90 -5.63 -15.29
N LEU A 109 19.22 -6.73 -15.99
CA LEU A 109 18.47 -7.99 -15.89
C LEU A 109 18.63 -8.64 -14.52
N LYS A 110 19.84 -8.60 -13.94
CA LYS A 110 20.12 -9.15 -12.61
C LYS A 110 19.42 -8.33 -11.52
N ASP A 111 19.38 -7.01 -11.64
CA ASP A 111 18.63 -6.13 -10.75
C ASP A 111 17.12 -6.42 -10.84
N GLN A 112 16.58 -6.54 -12.06
CA GLN A 112 15.18 -6.93 -12.27
C GLN A 112 14.88 -8.30 -11.65
N THR A 113 15.74 -9.29 -11.87
CA THR A 113 15.59 -10.64 -11.29
C THR A 113 15.63 -10.60 -9.76
N ALA A 114 16.47 -9.73 -9.16
CA ALA A 114 16.53 -9.55 -7.71
C ALA A 114 15.26 -8.87 -7.18
N LYS A 115 14.76 -7.85 -7.86
CA LYS A 115 13.49 -7.20 -7.55
C LYS A 115 12.31 -8.17 -7.66
N ASP A 116 12.26 -8.99 -8.70
CA ASP A 116 11.22 -9.99 -8.91
C ASP A 116 11.24 -11.07 -7.81
N LYS A 117 12.43 -11.53 -7.41
CA LYS A 117 12.57 -12.48 -6.29
C LYS A 117 12.17 -11.86 -4.94
N ALA A 118 12.55 -10.61 -4.69
CA ALA A 118 12.14 -9.89 -3.49
C ALA A 118 10.62 -9.69 -3.46
N LEU A 119 10.03 -9.38 -4.61
CA LEU A 119 8.58 -9.23 -4.77
C LEU A 119 7.85 -10.56 -4.54
N GLN A 120 8.30 -11.65 -5.14
CA GLN A 120 7.74 -12.99 -4.89
C GLN A 120 7.83 -13.38 -3.41
N HIS A 121 8.93 -13.03 -2.74
CA HIS A 121 9.07 -13.29 -1.32
C HIS A 121 8.09 -12.46 -0.47
N MET A 122 7.90 -11.17 -0.78
CA MET A 122 6.92 -10.33 -0.07
C MET A 122 5.48 -10.76 -0.35
N ALA A 123 5.17 -11.12 -1.59
CA ALA A 123 3.86 -11.64 -1.99
C ALA A 123 3.50 -12.95 -1.26
N ALA A 124 4.50 -13.70 -0.79
CA ALA A 124 4.32 -14.95 -0.05
C ALA A 124 4.32 -14.78 1.48
N MET A 125 4.72 -13.61 2.01
CA MET A 125 4.75 -13.37 3.46
C MET A 125 3.38 -12.91 3.98
N SER A 126 2.84 -13.63 4.95
CA SER A 126 1.67 -13.19 5.73
C SER A 126 1.92 -11.87 6.43
N SER A 127 0.87 -11.06 6.59
CA SER A 127 0.94 -9.82 7.37
C SER A 127 1.33 -10.11 8.83
N ALA A 128 1.00 -11.30 9.36
CA ALA A 128 1.54 -11.77 10.64
C ALA A 128 3.05 -11.99 10.62
N GLN A 129 3.61 -12.64 9.59
CA GLN A 129 5.07 -12.77 9.44
C GLN A 129 5.74 -11.41 9.24
N ILE A 130 5.11 -10.49 8.49
CA ILE A 130 5.59 -9.13 8.34
C ILE A 130 5.65 -8.45 9.71
N VAL A 131 4.57 -8.47 10.49
CA VAL A 131 4.52 -7.89 11.85
C VAL A 131 5.52 -8.56 12.82
N SER A 132 5.74 -9.87 12.71
CA SER A 132 6.69 -10.61 13.57
C SER A 132 8.16 -10.53 13.13
N ALA A 133 8.45 -10.17 11.88
CA ALA A 133 9.82 -10.10 11.39
C ALA A 133 10.57 -8.93 12.04
N THR A 134 11.47 -9.24 12.97
CA THR A 134 12.50 -8.33 13.53
C THR A 134 13.70 -8.18 12.58
N ALA A 135 13.69 -8.86 11.42
CA ALA A 135 14.89 -9.23 10.67
C ALA A 135 15.16 -8.47 9.34
N ILE A 136 14.71 -7.22 9.20
CA ILE A 136 15.24 -6.32 8.14
C ILE A 136 16.23 -5.29 8.72
N HIS A 137 16.33 -5.17 10.04
CA HIS A 137 17.23 -4.21 10.70
C HIS A 137 18.72 -4.59 10.60
N ASN A 138 19.06 -5.88 10.46
CA ASN A 138 20.45 -6.34 10.51
C ASN A 138 21.24 -6.27 9.20
N LYS A 139 20.60 -6.05 8.04
CA LYS A 139 21.32 -6.00 6.74
C LYS A 139 21.61 -4.57 6.24
N LEU A 140 21.09 -3.55 6.93
CA LEU A 140 21.22 -2.13 6.53
C LEU A 140 21.97 -1.25 7.55
N GLY A 141 22.55 -1.82 8.61
CA GLY A 141 23.51 -1.12 9.47
C GLY A 141 22.99 0.12 10.21
N LEU A 142 21.72 0.13 10.64
CA LEU A 142 21.14 1.22 11.43
C LEU A 142 21.16 0.88 12.94
N PRO A 143 21.38 1.86 13.83
CA PRO A 143 21.53 1.64 15.27
C PRO A 143 20.22 1.13 15.88
N GLY A 144 20.32 0.02 16.62
CA GLY A 144 19.19 -0.67 17.23
C GLY A 144 18.56 0.10 18.40
N ILE A 145 17.25 -0.06 18.55
CA ILE A 145 16.46 0.48 19.65
C ILE A 145 16.78 -0.31 20.94
N PRO A 146 17.17 0.33 22.05
CA PRO A 146 17.14 -0.30 23.36
C PRO A 146 15.71 -0.29 23.92
N ARG A 147 15.24 -1.45 24.41
CA ARG A 147 13.97 -1.57 25.14
C ARG A 147 14.03 -0.80 26.47
N PRO A 148 12.98 -0.08 26.89
CA PRO A 148 12.84 0.35 28.27
C PRO A 148 12.36 -0.84 29.13
N THR A 149 13.19 -1.23 30.09
CA THR A 149 12.80 -2.07 31.24
C THR A 149 12.12 -1.19 32.28
N PHE A 150 10.89 -1.51 32.69
CA PHE A 150 10.30 -0.99 33.92
C PHE A 150 9.95 -2.13 34.88
N PRO A 151 10.03 -1.89 36.21
CA PRO A 151 10.21 -2.91 37.22
C PRO A 151 8.87 -3.49 37.70
N GLY A 152 8.88 -4.80 37.93
CA GLY A 152 7.82 -5.49 38.64
C GLY A 152 7.89 -5.23 40.14
N ALA A 153 6.72 -5.11 40.76
CA ALA A 153 6.55 -5.30 42.19
C ALA A 153 5.38 -6.27 42.45
N PRO A 154 5.43 -7.06 43.53
CA PRO A 154 4.86 -8.40 43.60
C PRO A 154 3.65 -8.50 44.55
N GLY A 155 2.90 -9.61 44.49
CA GLY A 155 1.90 -9.91 45.52
C GLY A 155 0.94 -11.04 45.18
N PHE A 156 1.39 -12.28 45.40
CA PHE A 156 0.58 -13.50 45.51
C PHE A 156 0.07 -13.64 46.98
N TRP A 157 -1.14 -14.15 47.22
CA TRP A 157 -1.47 -15.40 47.97
C TRP A 157 -3.02 -15.62 48.06
N PRO A 158 -3.52 -16.86 48.33
CA PRO A 158 -4.78 -17.43 47.86
C PRO A 158 -5.74 -17.98 48.97
N GLY A 159 -6.90 -18.51 48.55
CA GLY A 159 -7.83 -19.36 49.32
C GLY A 159 -9.15 -18.66 49.66
N MET A 160 -10.32 -19.29 49.81
CA MET A 160 -10.74 -20.69 49.82
C MET A 160 -12.29 -20.71 49.70
N ILE A 161 -12.85 -21.92 49.69
CA ILE A 161 -14.21 -22.36 49.33
C ILE A 161 -15.25 -22.10 50.45
N GLN A 162 -16.54 -21.90 50.11
CA GLN A 162 -17.77 -22.44 50.77
C GLN A 162 -19.02 -21.86 50.07
N THR A 163 -19.84 -22.61 49.31
CA THR A 163 -20.96 -23.51 49.70
C THR A 163 -21.97 -22.89 50.68
N GLY A 164 -23.19 -22.61 50.19
CA GLY A 164 -24.37 -22.27 51.01
C GLY A 164 -25.61 -22.08 50.15
N GLN A 165 -26.58 -22.98 50.31
CA GLN A 165 -27.84 -23.15 49.56
C GLN A 165 -28.99 -22.26 50.13
N PRO A 166 -30.27 -22.35 49.69
CA PRO A 166 -31.17 -21.21 49.47
C PRO A 166 -32.32 -21.08 50.48
N GLY A 167 -33.01 -19.93 50.48
CA GLY A 167 -34.33 -19.72 51.11
C GLY A 167 -35.16 -18.79 50.23
N SER A 168 -36.28 -19.27 49.66
CA SER A 168 -37.67 -19.06 50.13
C SER A 168 -38.08 -17.59 50.20
N SER A 169 -39.24 -17.10 49.75
CA SER A 169 -40.42 -17.59 49.05
C SER A 169 -41.26 -16.31 48.85
N GLN A 170 -41.98 -16.18 47.74
CA GLN A 170 -43.42 -15.83 47.68
C GLN A 170 -43.81 -15.35 46.28
N ASP A 171 -44.60 -16.22 45.64
CA ASP A 171 -45.52 -15.98 44.53
C ASP A 171 -46.51 -14.84 44.83
N VAL A 172 -46.69 -13.90 43.88
CA VAL A 172 -48.02 -13.34 43.51
C VAL A 172 -47.97 -12.79 42.06
N LYS A 173 -48.73 -13.42 41.17
CA LYS A 173 -49.43 -12.83 39.99
C LYS A 173 -50.74 -13.64 39.83
N PRO A 174 -51.79 -13.16 39.13
CA PRO A 174 -51.90 -11.94 38.33
C PRO A 174 -53.13 -11.08 38.71
N PHE A 175 -53.11 -9.78 38.38
CA PHE A 175 -54.35 -9.02 38.25
C PHE A 175 -54.43 -8.36 36.88
N VAL A 176 -55.54 -8.66 36.23
CA VAL A 176 -55.96 -8.21 34.91
C VAL A 176 -56.39 -6.74 35.04
N GLN A 177 -55.80 -5.84 34.25
CA GLN A 177 -56.36 -4.50 34.05
C GLN A 177 -57.00 -4.42 32.68
N GLN A 178 -58.29 -4.06 32.70
CA GLN A 178 -59.18 -3.93 31.57
C GLN A 178 -58.79 -2.75 30.67
N ALA A 179 -59.00 -2.95 29.38
CA ALA A 179 -58.94 -1.93 28.35
C ALA A 179 -60.10 -0.94 28.51
N TYR A 180 -59.78 0.36 28.48
CA TYR A 180 -60.78 1.41 28.29
C TYR A 180 -61.14 1.51 26.79
N PRO A 181 -62.42 1.49 26.42
CA PRO A 181 -62.84 1.75 25.05
C PRO A 181 -62.82 3.26 24.76
N ILE A 182 -61.99 3.69 23.81
CA ILE A 182 -62.06 5.03 23.22
C ILE A 182 -63.13 4.98 22.11
N GLN A 183 -64.17 5.79 22.25
CA GLN A 183 -65.23 5.95 21.26
C GLN A 183 -64.70 6.52 19.94
N PRO A 184 -65.19 6.06 18.78
CA PRO A 184 -64.94 6.70 17.49
C PRO A 184 -65.78 7.96 17.35
N SER A 185 -65.13 9.08 17.02
CA SER A 185 -65.80 10.31 16.58
C SER A 185 -66.43 10.09 15.21
N VAL A 186 -67.75 10.26 15.15
CA VAL A 186 -68.56 10.21 13.94
C VAL A 186 -68.40 11.53 13.18
N THR A 187 -67.78 11.50 12.00
CA THR A 187 -67.85 12.59 11.02
C THR A 187 -68.68 12.14 9.82
N ALA A 188 -69.68 12.94 9.49
CA ALA A 188 -70.66 12.71 8.43
C ALA A 188 -70.02 12.58 7.02
N PRO A 189 -70.66 11.85 6.08
CA PRO A 189 -70.16 11.72 4.72
C PRO A 189 -70.50 12.99 3.91
N ILE A 190 -69.48 13.69 3.44
CA ILE A 190 -69.61 14.61 2.30
C ILE A 190 -69.15 13.82 1.08
N SER A 191 -70.07 13.61 0.14
CA SER A 191 -69.80 13.02 -1.17
C SER A 191 -68.89 13.94 -1.99
N GLY A 192 -67.87 13.34 -2.62
CA GLY A 192 -67.21 13.91 -3.79
C GLY A 192 -65.82 14.49 -3.55
N PHE A 193 -64.85 13.65 -3.19
CA PHE A 193 -63.47 13.84 -3.62
C PHE A 193 -62.78 12.46 -3.66
N GLU A 194 -62.45 12.03 -4.87
CA GLU A 194 -61.65 10.85 -5.13
C GLU A 194 -60.24 11.10 -4.57
N PRO A 195 -59.73 10.31 -3.60
CA PRO A 195 -58.37 10.51 -3.13
C PRO A 195 -57.43 10.04 -4.25
N THR A 196 -56.80 11.00 -4.93
CA THR A 196 -55.59 10.77 -5.72
C THR A 196 -54.66 9.87 -4.91
N SER A 197 -54.35 8.72 -5.49
CA SER A 197 -53.41 7.72 -4.99
C SER A 197 -52.30 8.37 -4.16
N ALA A 198 -52.17 7.97 -2.89
CA ALA A 198 -51.00 8.29 -2.10
C ALA A 198 -49.76 7.94 -2.93
N PRO A 199 -48.78 8.85 -3.11
CA PRO A 199 -47.56 8.51 -3.84
C PRO A 199 -46.94 7.29 -3.16
N ALA A 200 -46.65 6.27 -3.96
CA ALA A 200 -45.93 5.08 -3.49
C ALA A 200 -44.71 5.55 -2.67
N PRO A 201 -44.39 4.92 -1.52
CA PRO A 201 -43.28 5.36 -0.70
C PRO A 201 -42.02 5.41 -1.56
N SER A 202 -41.57 6.63 -1.87
CA SER A 202 -40.41 6.84 -2.73
C SER A 202 -39.21 6.25 -1.99
N VAL A 203 -38.62 5.21 -2.55
CA VAL A 203 -37.42 4.57 -2.02
C VAL A 203 -36.36 5.65 -1.78
N PRO A 204 -35.70 5.70 -0.61
CA PRO A 204 -34.71 6.73 -0.33
C PRO A 204 -33.61 6.77 -1.40
N ALA A 205 -33.15 7.96 -1.79
CA ALA A 205 -32.19 8.14 -2.89
C ALA A 205 -30.89 7.34 -2.72
N TRP A 206 -30.45 7.12 -1.48
CA TRP A 206 -29.24 6.34 -1.14
C TRP A 206 -29.39 4.84 -1.40
N GLN A 207 -30.60 4.30 -1.46
CA GLN A 207 -30.81 2.85 -1.57
C GLN A 207 -30.32 2.35 -2.93
N GLY A 208 -29.41 1.37 -2.90
CA GLY A 208 -28.74 0.86 -4.11
C GLY A 208 -27.56 1.72 -4.59
N ARG A 209 -27.23 2.81 -3.88
CA ARG A 209 -26.15 3.75 -4.18
C ARG A 209 -25.14 3.93 -3.04
N SER A 210 -25.52 3.52 -1.84
CA SER A 210 -24.69 3.53 -0.65
C SER A 210 -24.61 2.13 -0.02
N ILE A 211 -23.73 1.97 0.96
CA ILE A 211 -23.64 0.75 1.76
C ILE A 211 -24.79 0.77 2.76
N GLY A 212 -25.81 -0.04 2.50
CA GLY A 212 -26.95 -0.14 3.39
C GLY A 212 -28.03 -1.09 2.89
N THR A 213 -28.79 -1.60 3.84
CA THR A 213 -30.02 -2.37 3.62
C THR A 213 -31.23 -1.53 3.99
N THR A 214 -32.41 -2.12 3.93
CA THR A 214 -33.64 -1.50 4.47
C THR A 214 -33.61 -1.34 5.98
N LYS A 215 -32.79 -2.14 6.69
CA LYS A 215 -32.70 -2.13 8.16
C LYS A 215 -31.56 -1.30 8.70
N LEU A 216 -30.41 -1.27 8.03
CA LEU A 216 -29.22 -0.58 8.52
C LEU A 216 -28.42 0.03 7.38
N ARG A 217 -28.00 1.28 7.54
CA ARG A 217 -27.16 2.01 6.59
C ARG A 217 -25.86 2.44 7.26
N LEU A 218 -24.74 2.25 6.57
CA LEU A 218 -23.46 2.87 6.96
C LEU A 218 -23.46 4.33 6.50
N VAL A 219 -23.18 5.23 7.42
CA VAL A 219 -23.17 6.68 7.18
C VAL A 219 -21.74 7.21 7.11
N GLU A 220 -20.88 6.75 8.01
CA GLU A 220 -19.48 7.12 8.03
C GLU A 220 -18.63 5.90 8.41
N PHE A 221 -17.49 5.76 7.74
CA PHE A 221 -16.41 4.88 8.16
C PHE A 221 -15.08 5.59 7.92
N SER A 222 -14.27 5.74 8.96
CA SER A 222 -12.94 6.32 8.84
C SER A 222 -11.93 5.56 9.68
N ALA A 223 -10.75 5.33 9.11
CA ALA A 223 -9.58 4.85 9.83
C ALA A 223 -8.51 5.94 9.75
N PHE A 224 -7.96 6.34 10.89
CA PHE A 224 -7.17 7.56 10.98
C PHE A 224 -6.04 7.48 11.99
N LEU A 225 -5.10 8.40 11.82
CA LEU A 225 -4.02 8.70 12.74
C LEU A 225 -4.21 10.13 13.24
N GLU A 226 -4.21 10.31 14.54
CA GLU A 226 -4.16 11.62 15.17
C GLU A 226 -2.81 11.83 15.83
N GLN A 227 -2.21 12.97 15.57
CA GLN A 227 -0.99 13.41 16.23
C GLN A 227 -1.28 14.72 16.95
N GLN A 228 -1.05 14.70 18.27
CA GLN A 228 -1.07 15.91 19.06
C GLN A 228 0.17 16.74 18.72
N ARG A 229 -0.02 17.91 18.10
CA ARG A 229 1.08 18.83 17.82
C ARG A 229 1.20 19.88 18.93
N ASP A 230 0.05 20.35 19.43
CA ASP A 230 -0.09 21.29 20.55
C ASP A 230 -1.21 20.83 21.49
N PRO A 231 -1.28 21.33 22.75
CA PRO A 231 -2.37 20.99 23.68
C PRO A 231 -3.79 21.24 23.15
N GLU A 232 -3.94 22.15 22.18
CA GLU A 232 -5.22 22.55 21.59
C GLU A 232 -5.44 22.08 20.14
N SER A 233 -4.44 21.43 19.51
CA SER A 233 -4.48 21.09 18.08
C SER A 233 -4.01 19.67 17.80
N TYR A 234 -4.90 18.90 17.13
CA TYR A 234 -4.63 17.56 16.64
C TYR A 234 -4.62 17.56 15.11
N ASN A 235 -3.55 17.03 14.51
CA ASN A 235 -3.55 16.71 13.08
C ASN A 235 -4.17 15.34 12.89
N LYS A 236 -5.29 15.28 12.16
CA LYS A 236 -5.98 14.03 11.82
C LYS A 236 -5.68 13.65 10.37
N HIS A 237 -4.92 12.59 10.19
CA HIS A 237 -4.67 11.96 8.89
C HIS A 237 -5.66 10.81 8.66
N LEU A 238 -6.32 10.78 7.51
CA LEU A 238 -7.28 9.72 7.16
C LEU A 238 -6.59 8.68 6.26
N PHE A 239 -6.38 7.48 6.76
CA PHE A 239 -5.89 6.37 5.93
C PHE A 239 -6.95 5.94 4.92
N VAL A 240 -8.19 5.82 5.38
CA VAL A 240 -9.36 5.58 4.54
C VAL A 240 -10.56 6.34 5.08
N HIS A 241 -11.46 6.73 4.19
CA HIS A 241 -12.68 7.45 4.55
C HIS A 241 -13.82 7.12 3.59
N ILE A 242 -14.96 6.77 4.15
CA ILE A 242 -16.29 6.79 3.53
C ILE A 242 -17.10 7.81 4.34
N GLY A 243 -17.46 8.91 3.70
CA GLY A 243 -18.13 10.03 4.33
C GLY A 243 -19.63 10.09 4.07
N HIS A 244 -20.25 11.11 4.66
CA HIS A 244 -21.65 11.46 4.43
C HIS A 244 -21.80 11.96 2.98
N ALA A 245 -22.20 11.08 2.07
CA ALA A 245 -22.55 11.47 0.71
C ALA A 245 -24.04 11.81 0.61
N ASN A 246 -24.34 12.99 0.06
CA ASN A 246 -25.69 13.35 -0.34
C ASN A 246 -26.01 12.66 -1.67
N HIS A 247 -26.53 11.43 -1.58
CA HIS A 247 -26.92 10.67 -2.75
C HIS A 247 -28.16 11.28 -3.43
N SER A 248 -28.05 11.50 -4.73
CA SER A 248 -29.14 11.93 -5.59
C SER A 248 -29.71 10.75 -6.39
N TYR A 249 -30.97 10.85 -6.84
CA TYR A 249 -31.56 9.86 -7.75
C TYR A 249 -30.84 9.79 -9.11
N SER A 250 -30.10 10.85 -9.47
CA SER A 250 -29.27 10.90 -10.68
C SER A 250 -27.98 10.09 -10.58
N ASP A 251 -27.55 9.75 -9.36
CA ASP A 251 -26.29 9.02 -9.18
C ASP A 251 -26.44 7.58 -9.71
N PRO A 252 -25.37 7.00 -10.28
CA PRO A 252 -25.40 5.64 -10.76
C PRO A 252 -25.64 4.66 -9.61
N LEU A 253 -26.29 3.53 -9.92
CA LEU A 253 -26.40 2.41 -8.98
C LEU A 253 -25.03 1.78 -8.79
N LEU A 254 -24.84 1.14 -7.63
CA LEU A 254 -23.64 0.37 -7.35
C LEU A 254 -23.48 -0.78 -8.35
N GLU A 255 -22.28 -0.90 -8.90
CA GLU A 255 -21.87 -2.03 -9.72
C GLU A 255 -21.86 -3.32 -8.88
N SER A 256 -22.00 -4.46 -9.54
CA SER A 256 -22.02 -5.77 -8.89
C SER A 256 -20.74 -6.55 -9.18
N VAL A 257 -20.26 -7.26 -8.16
CA VAL A 257 -19.14 -8.21 -8.27
C VAL A 257 -19.62 -9.58 -7.81
N ASP A 258 -19.30 -10.61 -8.59
CA ASP A 258 -19.55 -11.99 -8.18
C ASP A 258 -18.68 -12.34 -6.98
N ILE A 259 -19.35 -12.68 -5.87
CA ILE A 259 -18.72 -13.03 -4.60
C ILE A 259 -17.73 -14.21 -4.71
N ARG A 260 -17.91 -15.09 -5.71
CA ARG A 260 -16.99 -16.22 -5.93
C ARG A 260 -15.56 -15.77 -6.25
N GLN A 261 -15.40 -14.56 -6.80
CA GLN A 261 -14.08 -14.01 -7.17
C GLN A 261 -13.23 -13.63 -5.96
N ILE A 262 -13.82 -13.52 -4.77
CA ILE A 262 -13.12 -13.04 -3.57
C ILE A 262 -13.11 -14.05 -2.42
N TYR A 263 -13.69 -15.25 -2.58
CA TYR A 263 -13.77 -16.23 -1.49
C TYR A 263 -12.40 -16.63 -0.94
N ASP A 264 -11.38 -16.74 -1.78
CA ASP A 264 -9.99 -17.05 -1.40
C ASP A 264 -9.39 -16.00 -0.47
N LYS A 265 -9.89 -14.76 -0.49
CA LYS A 265 -9.35 -13.64 0.27
C LYS A 265 -9.96 -13.48 1.65
N PHE A 266 -11.01 -14.24 1.98
CA PHE A 266 -11.72 -14.13 3.25
C PHE A 266 -11.84 -15.49 3.95
N PRO A 267 -12.13 -15.52 5.26
CA PRO A 267 -12.29 -16.77 5.99
C PRO A 267 -13.35 -17.67 5.37
N GLU A 268 -13.00 -18.94 5.13
CA GLU A 268 -13.92 -19.97 4.62
C GLU A 268 -14.60 -20.78 5.73
N LYS A 269 -14.05 -20.72 6.95
CA LYS A 269 -14.54 -21.46 8.12
C LYS A 269 -15.86 -20.87 8.64
N LYS A 270 -16.35 -21.45 9.74
CA LYS A 270 -17.56 -20.98 10.41
C LYS A 270 -17.50 -19.48 10.71
N GLY A 271 -18.54 -18.73 10.34
CA GLY A 271 -18.58 -17.28 10.43
C GLY A 271 -17.77 -16.55 9.34
N GLY A 272 -17.40 -17.28 8.28
CA GLY A 272 -16.71 -16.79 7.10
C GLY A 272 -17.65 -16.25 6.02
N LEU A 273 -17.08 -15.58 5.01
CA LEU A 273 -17.86 -14.83 4.01
C LEU A 273 -18.85 -15.72 3.26
N LYS A 274 -18.43 -16.93 2.86
CA LYS A 274 -19.26 -17.90 2.13
C LYS A 274 -20.47 -18.37 2.94
N GLU A 275 -20.27 -18.67 4.23
CA GLU A 275 -21.37 -19.10 5.11
C GLU A 275 -22.33 -17.94 5.38
N LEU A 276 -21.80 -16.76 5.68
CA LEU A 276 -22.60 -15.56 5.95
C LEU A 276 -23.47 -15.20 4.74
N PHE A 277 -22.89 -15.18 3.54
CA PHE A 277 -23.64 -14.89 2.32
C PHE A 277 -24.71 -15.96 2.02
N GLY A 278 -24.38 -17.24 2.28
CA GLY A 278 -25.32 -18.34 2.14
C GLY A 278 -26.52 -18.26 3.09
N LYS A 279 -26.32 -17.74 4.32
CA LYS A 279 -27.41 -17.46 5.28
C LYS A 279 -28.24 -16.23 4.89
N GLY A 280 -27.59 -15.22 4.32
CA GLY A 280 -28.22 -13.99 3.88
C GLY A 280 -28.60 -13.05 5.04
N PRO A 281 -29.32 -11.95 4.73
CA PRO A 281 -29.85 -11.62 3.41
C PRO A 281 -28.76 -11.12 2.44
N GLN A 282 -28.82 -11.53 1.17
CA GLN A 282 -27.75 -11.26 0.18
C GLN A 282 -27.55 -9.78 -0.14
N ASN A 283 -28.61 -8.97 -0.05
CA ASN A 283 -28.54 -7.52 -0.27
C ASN A 283 -27.77 -6.76 0.83
N ALA A 284 -27.36 -7.43 1.91
CA ALA A 284 -26.53 -6.87 2.97
C ALA A 284 -25.02 -6.92 2.67
N PHE A 285 -24.60 -7.51 1.55
CA PHE A 285 -23.19 -7.80 1.28
C PHE A 285 -22.60 -6.84 0.24
N PHE A 286 -21.49 -6.21 0.62
CA PHE A 286 -20.78 -5.21 -0.16
C PHE A 286 -19.29 -5.50 -0.19
N LEU A 287 -18.64 -5.15 -1.30
CA LEU A 287 -17.20 -5.11 -1.44
C LEU A 287 -16.77 -3.65 -1.54
N VAL A 288 -15.77 -3.25 -0.76
CA VAL A 288 -15.15 -1.93 -0.85
C VAL A 288 -13.70 -2.09 -1.21
N LYS A 289 -13.31 -1.50 -2.34
CA LYS A 289 -11.90 -1.35 -2.72
C LYS A 289 -11.42 0.00 -2.22
N PHE A 290 -10.45 -0.01 -1.31
CA PHE A 290 -9.82 1.20 -0.79
C PHE A 290 -8.48 1.45 -1.46
N TRP A 291 -8.20 2.72 -1.76
CA TRP A 291 -6.87 3.25 -2.00
C TRP A 291 -6.46 4.05 -0.77
N ALA A 292 -5.71 3.40 0.12
CA ALA A 292 -5.33 3.95 1.41
C ALA A 292 -4.23 5.00 1.27
N ASP A 293 -4.39 6.12 1.97
CA ASP A 293 -3.39 7.18 1.99
C ASP A 293 -2.37 6.94 3.10
N LEU A 294 -1.14 6.61 2.70
CA LEU A 294 -0.01 6.39 3.60
C LEU A 294 0.96 7.60 3.63
N ASN A 295 0.62 8.71 2.97
CA ASN A 295 1.44 9.92 2.86
C ASN A 295 1.37 10.79 4.13
N CYS A 296 1.47 10.19 5.31
CA CYS A 296 1.60 10.91 6.57
C CYS A 296 3.05 10.94 7.03
N ASN A 297 3.45 11.95 7.80
CA ASN A 297 4.70 11.86 8.56
C ASN A 297 4.41 11.10 9.86
N ILE A 298 4.89 9.86 9.97
CA ILE A 298 4.78 9.10 11.23
C ILE A 298 6.14 9.30 11.88
N GLN A 299 6.23 10.32 12.73
CA GLN A 299 7.34 10.40 13.68
C GLN A 299 7.04 9.37 14.77
N ASP A 300 8.04 8.63 15.24
CA ASP A 300 7.92 7.62 16.31
C ASP A 300 7.65 8.27 17.69
N ASP A 301 6.89 9.37 17.71
CA ASP A 301 6.65 10.20 18.87
C ASP A 301 5.56 9.62 19.77
N THR A 302 5.74 9.84 21.06
CA THR A 302 4.95 9.38 22.22
C THR A 302 3.53 9.98 22.32
N GLY A 303 2.89 10.35 21.20
CA GLY A 303 1.58 11.02 21.17
C GLY A 303 0.66 10.66 19.99
N ALA A 304 0.99 9.63 19.22
CA ALA A 304 0.18 9.19 18.08
C ALA A 304 -0.99 8.27 18.50
N PHE A 305 -2.21 8.59 18.07
CA PHE A 305 -3.40 7.78 18.28
C PHE A 305 -3.93 7.21 16.96
N TYR A 306 -4.00 5.88 16.85
CA TYR A 306 -4.58 5.19 15.70
C TYR A 306 -6.00 4.73 16.03
N GLY A 307 -6.98 5.22 15.28
CA GLY A 307 -8.39 5.03 15.58
C GLY A 307 -9.22 4.65 14.36
N VAL A 308 -10.35 4.01 14.64
CA VAL A 308 -11.45 3.78 13.69
C VAL A 308 -12.70 4.46 14.24
N THR A 309 -13.45 5.13 13.37
CA THR A 309 -14.78 5.64 13.67
C THR A 309 -15.76 5.13 12.65
N SER A 310 -16.93 4.69 13.13
CA SER A 310 -18.02 4.27 12.26
C SER A 310 -19.36 4.71 12.81
N GLN A 311 -20.25 5.09 11.90
CA GLN A 311 -21.60 5.52 12.21
C GLN A 311 -22.60 4.80 11.34
N TYR A 312 -23.68 4.33 11.96
CA TYR A 312 -24.77 3.62 11.30
C TYR A 312 -26.11 4.25 11.65
N GLU A 313 -27.08 4.08 10.76
CA GLU A 313 -28.46 4.54 10.92
C GLU A 313 -29.45 3.42 10.65
N SER A 314 -30.52 3.36 11.45
CA SER A 314 -31.65 2.45 11.31
C SER A 314 -32.99 3.16 11.53
N SER A 315 -34.06 2.59 10.98
CA SER A 315 -35.45 2.94 11.33
C SER A 315 -35.98 2.17 12.54
N GLU A 316 -35.28 1.11 12.96
CA GLU A 316 -35.70 0.22 14.04
C GLU A 316 -34.75 0.35 15.23
N ASN A 317 -35.31 0.25 16.45
CA ASN A 317 -34.50 0.20 17.65
C ASN A 317 -34.00 -1.23 17.86
N MET A 318 -32.71 -1.45 17.66
CA MET A 318 -32.06 -2.73 17.89
C MET A 318 -30.72 -2.55 18.60
N THR A 319 -30.23 -3.60 19.26
CA THR A 319 -28.83 -3.67 19.71
C THR A 319 -28.01 -4.34 18.63
N ILE A 320 -26.91 -3.71 18.21
CA ILE A 320 -26.06 -4.26 17.14
C ILE A 320 -24.72 -4.74 17.69
N THR A 321 -24.19 -5.78 17.06
CA THR A 321 -22.83 -6.27 17.30
C THR A 321 -22.02 -6.07 16.02
N CYS A 322 -20.94 -5.31 16.10
CA CYS A 322 -20.01 -5.06 15.02
C CYS A 322 -18.76 -5.93 15.20
N SER A 323 -18.56 -6.91 14.32
CA SER A 323 -17.35 -7.74 14.25
C SER A 323 -16.46 -7.23 13.11
N THR A 324 -15.21 -6.88 13.45
CA THR A 324 -14.16 -6.49 12.49
C THR A 324 -13.07 -7.54 12.50
N LYS A 325 -12.98 -8.33 11.43
CA LYS A 325 -12.00 -9.41 11.25
C LYS A 325 -10.91 -8.99 10.30
N VAL A 326 -9.67 -8.97 10.78
CA VAL A 326 -8.49 -8.72 9.94
C VAL A 326 -7.96 -10.07 9.44
N CYS A 327 -7.74 -10.16 8.14
CA CYS A 327 -7.41 -11.40 7.46
C CYS A 327 -6.09 -11.29 6.69
N SER A 328 -5.34 -12.39 6.69
CA SER A 328 -4.13 -12.57 5.89
C SER A 328 -4.23 -13.88 5.14
N PHE A 329 -4.07 -13.87 3.81
CA PHE A 329 -4.18 -15.07 2.97
C PHE A 329 -5.49 -15.85 3.24
N GLY A 330 -6.61 -15.11 3.30
CA GLY A 330 -7.93 -15.69 3.58
C GLY A 330 -8.12 -16.25 5.00
N LYS A 331 -7.16 -16.06 5.91
CA LYS A 331 -7.25 -16.54 7.30
C LYS A 331 -7.41 -15.38 8.27
N GLN A 332 -8.36 -15.51 9.20
CA GLN A 332 -8.52 -14.55 10.30
C GLN A 332 -7.28 -14.55 11.20
N VAL A 333 -6.70 -13.37 11.40
CA VAL A 333 -5.54 -13.14 12.28
C VAL A 333 -5.98 -12.56 13.61
N VAL A 334 -6.86 -11.56 13.56
CA VAL A 334 -7.43 -10.91 14.75
C VAL A 334 -8.89 -10.52 14.46
N GLU A 335 -9.70 -10.51 15.51
CA GLU A 335 -11.09 -10.06 15.46
C GLU A 335 -11.35 -9.13 16.64
N LYS A 336 -12.01 -8.02 16.35
CA LYS A 336 -12.54 -7.09 17.36
C LYS A 336 -14.06 -7.12 17.28
N VAL A 337 -14.72 -7.29 18.42
CA VAL A 337 -16.18 -7.31 18.52
C VAL A 337 -16.63 -6.19 19.45
N GLU A 338 -17.50 -5.33 18.95
CA GLU A 338 -18.03 -4.17 19.67
C GLU A 338 -19.55 -4.25 19.67
N THR A 339 -20.18 -3.96 20.81
CA THR A 339 -21.66 -3.95 20.93
C THR A 339 -22.12 -2.53 21.11
N GLU A 340 -23.04 -2.09 20.26
CA GLU A 340 -23.55 -0.72 20.24
C GLU A 340 -25.07 -0.68 20.44
N TYR A 341 -25.50 0.37 21.12
CA TYR A 341 -26.89 0.63 21.45
C TYR A 341 -27.41 1.83 20.66
N ALA A 342 -28.67 1.75 20.25
CA ALA A 342 -29.32 2.80 19.49
C ALA A 342 -29.45 4.08 20.30
N ARG A 343 -29.21 5.23 19.65
CA ARG A 343 -29.59 6.56 20.14
C ARG A 343 -30.60 7.17 19.19
N PHE A 344 -31.73 7.62 19.70
CA PHE A 344 -32.77 8.21 18.86
C PHE A 344 -32.46 9.68 18.57
N GLU A 345 -32.20 10.02 17.30
CA GLU A 345 -31.81 11.34 16.84
C GLU A 345 -32.50 11.64 15.49
N ASN A 346 -33.12 12.81 15.34
CA ASN A 346 -33.75 13.26 14.09
C ASN A 346 -34.71 12.23 13.45
N GLY A 347 -35.46 11.49 14.27
CA GLY A 347 -36.42 10.49 13.79
C GLY A 347 -35.81 9.15 13.36
N ARG A 348 -34.51 8.92 13.61
CA ARG A 348 -33.80 7.68 13.29
C ARG A 348 -33.01 7.18 14.50
N PHE A 349 -32.68 5.89 14.49
CA PHE A 349 -31.79 5.28 15.46
C PHE A 349 -30.37 5.31 14.92
N VAL A 350 -29.46 5.95 15.66
CA VAL A 350 -28.06 6.17 15.30
C VAL A 350 -27.16 5.34 16.21
N TYR A 351 -26.14 4.73 15.62
CA TYR A 351 -25.11 3.94 16.30
C TYR A 351 -23.76 4.55 16.00
N ARG A 352 -22.92 4.79 17.01
CA ARG A 352 -21.62 5.45 16.85
C ARG A 352 -20.53 4.72 17.61
N ILE A 353 -19.62 4.11 16.86
CA ILE A 353 -18.34 3.63 17.37
C ILE A 353 -17.34 4.76 17.17
N ASN A 354 -17.10 5.55 18.22
CA ASN A 354 -16.25 6.73 18.15
C ASN A 354 -14.85 6.44 18.67
N ARG A 355 -13.83 6.82 17.88
CA ARG A 355 -12.41 6.72 18.25
C ARG A 355 -12.03 5.36 18.82
N SER A 356 -12.53 4.29 18.20
CA SER A 356 -12.20 2.93 18.62
C SER A 356 -10.73 2.64 18.31
N PRO A 357 -9.89 2.30 19.31
CA PRO A 357 -8.46 2.16 19.10
C PRO A 357 -8.15 0.97 18.20
N MET A 358 -7.23 1.16 17.26
CA MET A 358 -6.67 0.06 16.47
C MET A 358 -5.87 -0.88 17.38
N CYS A 359 -5.90 -2.17 17.09
CA CYS A 359 -5.07 -3.13 17.81
C CYS A 359 -3.60 -2.99 17.43
N GLU A 360 -2.71 -3.43 18.30
CA GLU A 360 -1.25 -3.38 18.10
C GLU A 360 -0.82 -4.01 16.76
N TYR A 361 -1.48 -5.11 16.38
CA TYR A 361 -1.26 -5.76 15.09
C TYR A 361 -1.44 -4.80 13.91
N MET A 362 -2.55 -4.04 13.89
CA MET A 362 -2.86 -3.11 12.81
C MET A 362 -1.88 -1.94 12.77
N ILE A 363 -1.52 -1.40 13.94
CA ILE A 363 -0.55 -0.31 14.05
C ILE A 363 0.80 -0.78 13.50
N ASN A 364 1.32 -1.91 13.99
CA ASN A 364 2.58 -2.48 13.51
C ASN A 364 2.54 -2.80 12.01
N PHE A 365 1.41 -3.26 11.49
CA PHE A 365 1.23 -3.50 10.06
C PHE A 365 1.36 -2.21 9.25
N ILE A 366 0.67 -1.13 9.63
CA ILE A 366 0.77 0.18 8.97
C ILE A 366 2.21 0.71 8.99
N HIS A 367 2.88 0.63 10.16
CA HIS A 367 4.27 1.04 10.28
C HIS A 367 5.16 0.26 9.31
N LYS A 368 5.09 -1.08 9.28
CA LYS A 368 5.96 -1.89 8.40
C LYS A 368 5.64 -1.70 6.93
N LEU A 369 4.36 -1.57 6.58
CA LEU A 369 3.92 -1.32 5.21
C LEU A 369 4.50 -0.01 4.69
N LYS A 370 4.44 1.06 5.49
CA LYS A 370 4.95 2.38 5.11
C LYS A 370 6.48 2.42 4.93
N HIS A 371 7.21 1.58 5.66
CA HIS A 371 8.68 1.48 5.54
C HIS A 371 9.16 0.70 4.31
N LEU A 372 8.25 0.11 3.52
CA LEU A 372 8.62 -0.50 2.26
C LEU A 372 9.08 0.60 1.26
N PRO A 373 10.17 0.35 0.51
CA PRO A 373 10.81 1.40 -0.28
C PRO A 373 10.01 1.82 -1.53
N GLU A 374 9.17 0.93 -2.06
CA GLU A 374 8.46 1.15 -3.33
C GLU A 374 6.97 0.78 -3.19
N LYS A 375 6.07 1.60 -3.76
CA LYS A 375 4.60 1.42 -3.64
C LYS A 375 4.11 0.05 -4.13
N TYR A 376 4.74 -0.50 -5.17
CA TYR A 376 4.34 -1.82 -5.69
C TYR A 376 4.59 -2.93 -4.66
N MET A 377 5.62 -2.80 -3.81
CA MET A 377 5.89 -3.73 -2.73
C MET A 377 4.78 -3.67 -1.68
N MET A 378 4.30 -2.47 -1.37
CA MET A 378 3.16 -2.27 -0.48
C MET A 378 1.90 -2.93 -1.05
N ASN A 379 1.59 -2.70 -2.33
CA ASN A 379 0.44 -3.31 -2.99
C ASN A 379 0.52 -4.84 -3.03
N SER A 380 1.72 -5.41 -3.21
CA SER A 380 1.92 -6.86 -3.16
C SER A 380 1.64 -7.45 -1.77
N VAL A 381 1.95 -6.71 -0.70
CA VAL A 381 1.56 -7.09 0.67
C VAL A 381 0.05 -6.95 0.87
N LEU A 382 -0.53 -5.85 0.38
CA LEU A 382 -1.97 -5.56 0.53
C LEU A 382 -2.86 -6.52 -0.26
N GLU A 383 -2.36 -7.15 -1.32
CA GLU A 383 -3.09 -8.12 -2.14
C GLU A 383 -3.69 -9.27 -1.32
N ASN A 384 -2.98 -9.69 -0.25
CA ASN A 384 -3.40 -10.76 0.65
C ASN A 384 -3.86 -10.26 2.02
N PHE A 385 -4.04 -8.94 2.17
CA PHE A 385 -4.53 -8.30 3.38
C PHE A 385 -5.97 -7.81 3.16
N THR A 386 -6.91 -8.33 3.94
CA THR A 386 -8.32 -7.95 3.83
C THR A 386 -8.95 -7.75 5.19
N ILE A 387 -10.05 -7.00 5.21
CA ILE A 387 -10.85 -6.79 6.43
C ILE A 387 -12.30 -7.18 6.13
N LEU A 388 -12.91 -7.99 6.99
CA LEU A 388 -14.31 -8.35 6.92
C LEU A 388 -15.05 -7.72 8.11
N LEU A 389 -15.93 -6.78 7.81
CA LEU A 389 -16.80 -6.11 8.79
C LEU A 389 -18.21 -6.72 8.71
N VAL A 390 -18.70 -7.23 9.82
CA VAL A 390 -20.02 -7.88 9.92
C VAL A 390 -20.80 -7.22 11.05
N VAL A 391 -21.92 -6.60 10.72
CA VAL A 391 -22.85 -6.04 11.69
C VAL A 391 -24.05 -6.96 11.81
N THR A 392 -24.32 -7.45 13.01
CA THR A 392 -25.46 -8.33 13.30
C THR A 392 -26.38 -7.72 14.33
N ASN A 393 -27.66 -8.09 14.26
CA ASN A 393 -28.58 -7.84 15.36
C ASN A 393 -28.23 -8.80 16.51
N ARG A 394 -28.01 -8.27 17.72
CA ARG A 394 -27.56 -9.05 18.88
C ARG A 394 -28.59 -10.09 19.30
N ASP A 395 -29.88 -9.79 19.20
CA ASP A 395 -30.95 -10.65 19.70
C ASP A 395 -31.33 -11.72 18.67
N THR A 396 -31.45 -11.34 17.39
CA THR A 396 -31.89 -12.25 16.33
C THR A 396 -30.75 -12.97 15.62
N GLN A 397 -29.51 -12.51 15.81
CA GLN A 397 -28.32 -12.97 15.07
C GLN A 397 -28.40 -12.76 13.55
N GLU A 398 -29.36 -11.95 13.08
CA GLU A 398 -29.50 -11.59 11.67
C GLU A 398 -28.33 -10.73 11.21
N THR A 399 -27.82 -10.98 10.01
CA THR A 399 -26.81 -10.12 9.38
C THR A 399 -27.47 -8.86 8.82
N LEU A 400 -27.12 -7.70 9.36
CA LEU A 400 -27.68 -6.41 8.95
C LEU A 400 -26.86 -5.77 7.83
N LEU A 401 -25.54 -5.96 7.87
CA LEU A 401 -24.58 -5.40 6.94
C LEU A 401 -23.29 -6.22 6.97
N CYS A 402 -22.73 -6.51 5.81
CA CYS A 402 -21.44 -7.17 5.64
C CYS A 402 -20.60 -6.42 4.62
N MET A 403 -19.42 -5.97 5.02
CA MET A 403 -18.50 -5.18 4.21
C MET A 403 -17.16 -5.92 4.10
N ALA A 404 -16.88 -6.44 2.92
CA ALA A 404 -15.60 -7.01 2.55
C ALA A 404 -14.68 -5.89 2.04
N CYS A 405 -13.52 -5.67 2.66
CA CYS A 405 -12.58 -4.62 2.30
C CYS A 405 -11.31 -5.20 1.68
N VAL A 406 -10.93 -4.66 0.53
CA VAL A 406 -9.65 -4.91 -0.15
C VAL A 406 -8.90 -3.61 -0.32
N PHE A 407 -7.57 -3.66 -0.40
CA PHE A 407 -6.73 -2.46 -0.26
C PHE A 407 -5.66 -2.37 -1.35
N GLU A 408 -5.39 -1.14 -1.77
CA GLU A 408 -4.20 -0.69 -2.48
C GLU A 408 -3.71 0.60 -1.83
N VAL A 409 -2.48 1.02 -2.12
CA VAL A 409 -1.96 2.33 -1.72
C VAL A 409 -2.42 3.38 -2.72
N SER A 410 -2.83 4.55 -2.23
CA SER A 410 -3.21 5.67 -3.07
C SER A 410 -2.03 6.18 -3.92
N ASN A 411 -2.29 6.37 -5.20
CA ASN A 411 -1.38 7.07 -6.11
C ASN A 411 -1.64 8.58 -6.11
N SER A 412 -2.74 9.03 -5.52
CA SER A 412 -3.17 10.41 -5.54
C SER A 412 -2.41 11.23 -4.50
N GLU A 413 -1.99 12.44 -4.88
CA GLU A 413 -1.64 13.48 -3.92
C GLU A 413 -2.86 13.97 -3.13
N HIS A 414 -4.07 13.71 -3.63
CA HIS A 414 -5.35 14.18 -3.07
C HIS A 414 -5.94 13.24 -2.00
N GLY A 415 -5.15 12.32 -1.45
CA GLY A 415 -5.52 11.48 -0.31
C GLY A 415 -6.20 10.15 -0.64
N ALA A 416 -6.99 9.65 0.30
CA ALA A 416 -7.61 8.33 0.24
C ALA A 416 -8.82 8.29 -0.70
N GLN A 417 -9.00 7.18 -1.42
CA GLN A 417 -10.13 6.96 -2.32
C GLN A 417 -10.76 5.59 -2.06
N HIS A 418 -11.99 5.39 -2.53
CA HIS A 418 -12.65 4.09 -2.46
C HIS A 418 -13.63 3.89 -3.60
N HIS A 419 -13.96 2.63 -3.89
CA HIS A 419 -15.05 2.24 -4.78
C HIS A 419 -15.86 1.13 -4.13
N ILE A 420 -17.18 1.17 -4.33
CA ILE A 420 -18.15 0.32 -3.62
C ILE A 420 -18.87 -0.54 -4.64
N TYR A 421 -18.97 -1.84 -4.34
CA TYR A 421 -19.67 -2.83 -5.15
C TYR A 421 -20.69 -3.58 -4.30
N ARG A 422 -21.78 -4.01 -4.93
CA ARG A 422 -22.69 -5.02 -4.35
C ARG A 422 -22.14 -6.40 -4.62
N LEU A 423 -22.18 -7.27 -3.63
CA LEU A 423 -21.84 -8.68 -3.83
C LEU A 423 -23.07 -9.46 -4.28
N VAL A 424 -22.93 -10.15 -5.40
CA VAL A 424 -23.96 -11.00 -6.00
C VAL A 424 -23.41 -12.40 -6.23
N LYS A 425 -24.28 -13.35 -6.50
CA LYS A 425 -23.89 -14.72 -6.88
C LYS A 425 -24.69 -15.07 -8.13
N ASP A 426 -24.15 -14.65 -9.27
CA ASP A 426 -24.75 -14.86 -10.59
C ASP A 426 -24.34 -16.21 -11.21
#